data_AF-A0AAU5MBM5-F1
#
_entry.id   AF-A0AAU5MBM5-F1
#
_cell.length_a   1.000
_cell.length_b   1.000
_cell.length_c   1.000
_cell.angle_alpha   90.00
_cell.angle_beta   90.00
_cell.angle_gamma   90.00
#
_symmetry.space_group_name_H-M   'P 1'
#
loop_
_entity.id
_entity.type
_entity.pdbx_description
1 polymer ?
#
loop_
_entity_poly.entity_id
_entity_poly.type
_entity_poly.pdbx_seq_one_letter_code
_entity_poly.pdbx_strand_id
1 'polypeptide(L)'
;MEPERRLAFTGFDNDDGTADPALAAALAAGNGGAVLAALTKARLLVPVVAVLGEVEHDENGLAHDKTSDMAVALLQGQDGRNALLAFTGTESLARWSPEARPMPAQARLVATAAIQEGAAAIVLDIAGPAAGVIETDDVRRLAAGFQVISLEDGNHAWVESTDG
;
A
#
# COMPACT_ATOMS: atom_id res chain seq x y z
N MET A 1 37.69 -10.47 -6.20
CA MET A 1 36.67 -10.87 -5.21
C MET A 1 35.40 -10.18 -5.62
N GLU A 2 34.40 -10.93 -6.10
CA GLU A 2 33.06 -10.35 -6.34
C GLU A 2 32.46 -9.91 -5.00
N PRO A 3 31.81 -8.75 -4.93
CA PRO A 3 31.08 -8.37 -3.73
C PRO A 3 29.96 -9.40 -3.52
N GLU A 4 29.93 -10.03 -2.34
CA GLU A 4 28.80 -10.87 -1.93
C GLU A 4 27.51 -10.06 -2.11
N ARG A 5 26.69 -10.47 -3.07
CA ARG A 5 25.39 -9.88 -3.36
C ARG A 5 24.44 -10.28 -2.24
N ARG A 6 24.57 -9.63 -1.09
CA ARG A 6 23.72 -9.85 0.08
C ARG A 6 22.37 -9.19 -0.20
N LEU A 7 21.31 -10.00 -0.27
CA LEU A 7 19.94 -9.49 -0.35
C LEU A 7 19.68 -8.61 0.88
N ALA A 8 19.16 -7.42 0.67
CA ALA A 8 18.78 -6.53 1.76
C ALA A 8 17.67 -7.20 2.58
N PHE A 9 17.89 -7.35 3.89
CA PHE A 9 16.87 -7.83 4.82
C PHE A 9 15.75 -6.80 4.84
N THR A 10 14.53 -7.20 4.48
CA THR A 10 13.41 -6.25 4.35
C THR A 10 12.71 -6.00 5.69
N GLY A 11 13.00 -6.84 6.69
CA GLY A 11 12.31 -6.84 7.98
C GLY A 11 11.02 -7.67 7.97
N PHE A 12 10.68 -8.30 6.84
CA PHE A 12 9.49 -9.11 6.63
C PHE A 12 9.83 -10.55 6.23
N ASP A 13 11.04 -11.01 6.50
CA ASP A 13 11.55 -12.30 6.01
C ASP A 13 10.80 -13.53 6.60
N ASN A 14 10.05 -13.33 7.69
CA ASN A 14 9.16 -14.34 8.29
C ASN A 14 7.66 -14.00 8.12
N ASP A 15 7.33 -13.06 7.23
CA ASP A 15 5.94 -12.73 6.90
C ASP A 15 5.27 -13.91 6.20
N ASP A 16 4.25 -14.48 6.82
CA ASP A 16 3.45 -15.58 6.25
C ASP A 16 2.40 -15.08 5.24
N GLY A 17 2.33 -13.76 5.03
CA GLY A 17 1.43 -13.11 4.09
C GLY A 17 -0.01 -13.01 4.59
N THR A 18 -0.31 -13.45 5.81
CA THR A 18 -1.64 -13.30 6.41
C THR A 18 -1.86 -11.86 6.88
N ALA A 19 -3.14 -11.47 6.95
CA ALA A 19 -3.53 -10.16 7.43
C ALA A 19 -3.29 -10.03 8.94
N ASP A 20 -2.89 -8.83 9.39
CA ASP A 20 -2.89 -8.52 10.82
C ASP A 20 -4.31 -8.69 11.39
N PRO A 21 -4.51 -9.52 12.43
CA PRO A 21 -5.85 -9.83 12.94
C PRO A 21 -6.61 -8.61 13.46
N ALA A 22 -5.92 -7.63 14.05
CA ALA A 22 -6.57 -6.42 14.56
C ALA A 22 -7.01 -5.52 13.40
N LEU A 23 -6.20 -5.39 12.35
CA LEU A 23 -6.56 -4.65 11.14
C LEU A 23 -7.74 -5.32 10.42
N ALA A 24 -7.71 -6.64 10.24
CA ALA A 24 -8.80 -7.39 9.61
C ALA A 24 -10.12 -7.23 10.37
N ALA A 25 -10.09 -7.33 11.71
CA ALA A 25 -11.27 -7.12 12.54
C ALA A 25 -11.81 -5.69 12.46
N ALA A 26 -10.92 -4.69 12.48
CA ALA A 26 -11.30 -3.28 12.36
C ALA A 26 -11.96 -2.96 11.01
N LEU A 27 -11.42 -3.50 9.91
CA LEU A 27 -12.00 -3.38 8.58
C LEU A 27 -13.38 -4.04 8.49
N ALA A 28 -13.51 -5.27 9.01
CA ALA A 28 -14.80 -5.97 9.02
C ALA A 28 -15.87 -5.24 9.85
N ALA A 29 -15.47 -4.56 10.92
CA ALA A 29 -16.35 -3.73 11.74
C ALA A 29 -16.66 -2.35 11.13
N GLY A 30 -15.95 -1.93 10.07
CA GLY A 30 -16.07 -0.59 9.50
C GLY A 30 -15.62 0.52 10.47
N ASN A 31 -14.77 0.20 11.45
CA ASN A 31 -14.34 1.17 12.46
C ASN A 31 -13.07 1.89 12.00
N GLY A 32 -13.24 3.04 11.35
CA GLY A 32 -12.12 3.82 10.78
C GLY A 32 -11.02 4.16 11.79
N GLY A 33 -11.37 4.51 13.02
CA GLY A 33 -10.39 4.80 14.06
C GLY A 33 -9.56 3.58 14.46
N ALA A 34 -10.21 2.43 14.63
CA ALA A 34 -9.52 1.16 14.90
C ALA A 34 -8.66 0.71 13.71
N VAL A 35 -9.10 0.98 12.47
CA VAL A 35 -8.31 0.72 11.25
C VAL A 35 -7.04 1.55 11.28
N LEU A 36 -7.14 2.86 11.53
CA LEU A 36 -5.98 3.74 11.61
C LEU A 36 -5.02 3.31 12.73
N ALA A 37 -5.54 2.95 13.91
CA ALA A 37 -4.73 2.47 15.02
C ALA A 37 -3.99 1.16 14.68
N ALA A 38 -4.66 0.19 14.06
CA ALA A 38 -4.03 -1.06 13.64
C ALA A 38 -2.98 -0.84 12.54
N LEU A 39 -3.25 0.06 11.58
CA LEU A 39 -2.33 0.39 10.49
C LEU A 39 -0.97 0.90 10.96
N THR A 40 -0.91 1.62 12.08
CA THR A 40 0.38 2.10 12.63
C THR A 40 1.38 0.98 12.97
N LYS A 41 0.88 -0.25 13.13
CA LYS A 41 1.66 -1.43 13.52
C LYS A 41 1.69 -2.51 12.44
N ALA A 42 0.71 -2.50 11.54
CA ALA A 42 0.53 -3.54 10.54
C ALA A 42 1.46 -3.35 9.33
N ARG A 43 1.82 -4.49 8.74
CA ARG A 43 2.36 -4.58 7.39
C ARG A 43 1.21 -4.49 6.37
N LEU A 44 1.45 -3.81 5.25
CA LEU A 44 0.62 -3.86 4.05
C LEU A 44 1.38 -4.53 2.90
N LEU A 45 0.64 -5.07 1.93
CA LEU A 45 1.18 -5.56 0.66
C LEU A 45 0.79 -4.56 -0.43
N VAL A 46 1.78 -3.92 -1.04
CA VAL A 46 1.57 -3.11 -2.23
C VAL A 46 1.68 -4.02 -3.46
N PRO A 47 0.67 -4.05 -4.34
CA PRO A 47 0.73 -4.82 -5.57
C PRO A 47 1.73 -4.20 -6.55
N VAL A 48 2.72 -4.97 -6.98
CA VAL A 48 3.58 -4.61 -8.11
C VAL A 48 3.12 -5.37 -9.35
N VAL A 49 2.75 -4.64 -10.39
CA VAL A 49 2.27 -5.19 -11.67
C VAL A 49 3.19 -4.80 -12.81
N ALA A 50 3.22 -5.65 -13.84
CA ALA A 50 3.92 -5.34 -15.07
C ALA A 50 3.13 -4.30 -15.86
N VAL A 51 3.77 -3.18 -16.18
CA VAL A 51 3.27 -2.20 -17.14
C VAL A 51 3.98 -2.48 -18.47
N LEU A 52 3.18 -2.69 -19.51
CA LEU A 52 3.69 -2.76 -20.88
C LEU A 52 4.09 -1.33 -21.28
N GLY A 53 5.39 -1.09 -21.46
CA GLY A 53 5.88 0.19 -21.99
C GLY A 53 5.29 0.50 -23.37
N GLU A 54 5.14 1.79 -23.68
CA GLU A 54 4.76 2.25 -25.02
C GLU A 54 5.83 1.83 -26.03
N VAL A 55 5.40 1.37 -27.21
CA VAL A 55 6.31 1.05 -28.31
C VAL A 55 6.63 2.36 -29.04
N GLU A 56 7.82 2.90 -28.85
CA GLU A 56 8.32 3.96 -29.74
C GLU A 56 8.77 3.33 -31.07
N HIS A 57 8.21 3.82 -32.17
CA HIS A 57 8.71 3.51 -33.51
C HIS A 57 9.73 4.58 -33.90
N ASP A 58 10.94 4.16 -34.24
CA ASP A 58 11.92 5.08 -34.84
C ASP A 58 11.50 5.48 -36.27
N GLU A 59 12.22 6.44 -36.86
CA GLU A 59 11.97 6.94 -38.21
C GLU A 59 12.12 5.86 -39.31
N ASN A 60 12.64 4.67 -38.98
CA ASN A 60 12.84 3.54 -39.89
C ASN A 60 11.83 2.40 -39.67
N GLY A 61 10.87 2.56 -38.75
CA GLY A 61 9.87 1.54 -38.44
C GLY A 61 10.42 0.30 -37.73
N LEU A 62 11.60 0.37 -37.13
CA LEU A 62 12.08 -0.67 -36.23
C LEU A 62 11.49 -0.45 -34.84
N ALA A 63 10.67 -1.42 -34.40
CA ALA A 63 10.25 -1.50 -33.01
C ALA A 63 11.48 -1.85 -32.15
N HIS A 64 11.94 -0.90 -31.34
CA HIS A 64 12.93 -1.18 -30.30
C HIS A 64 12.26 -1.73 -29.04
N ASP A 65 12.99 -2.60 -28.35
CA ASP A 65 12.47 -3.63 -27.44
C ASP A 65 11.76 -3.10 -26.18
N LYS A 66 10.92 -3.98 -25.66
CA LYS A 66 9.86 -3.82 -24.67
C LYS A 66 10.43 -3.84 -23.25
N THR A 67 10.86 -2.69 -22.72
CA THR A 67 11.15 -2.59 -21.28
C THR A 67 9.84 -2.78 -20.50
N SER A 68 9.77 -3.86 -19.72
CA SER A 68 8.65 -4.10 -18.81
C SER A 68 8.91 -3.34 -17.53
N ASP A 69 8.28 -2.17 -17.39
CA ASP A 69 8.36 -1.37 -16.18
C ASP A 69 7.47 -1.96 -15.09
N MET A 70 7.95 -1.92 -13.85
CA MET A 70 7.20 -2.38 -12.69
C MET A 70 6.64 -1.18 -11.95
N ALA A 71 5.32 -1.14 -11.81
CA ALA A 71 4.63 -0.05 -11.12
C ALA A 71 3.81 -0.59 -9.96
N VAL A 72 3.65 0.26 -8.94
CA VAL A 72 2.61 0.07 -7.93
C VAL A 72 1.25 0.29 -8.60
N ALA A 73 0.25 -0.53 -8.25
CA ALA A 73 -1.07 -0.38 -8.84
C ALA A 73 -1.82 0.83 -8.25
N LEU A 74 -2.27 1.73 -9.13
CA LEU A 74 -3.16 2.83 -8.81
C LEU A 74 -4.56 2.53 -9.34
N LEU A 75 -5.58 2.94 -8.59
CA LEU A 75 -6.98 2.97 -9.01
C LEU A 75 -7.37 4.42 -9.30
N GLN A 76 -7.89 4.69 -10.50
CA GLN A 76 -8.47 5.99 -10.80
C GLN A 76 -9.96 6.01 -10.42
N GLY A 77 -10.36 6.96 -9.58
CA GLY A 77 -11.75 7.24 -9.25
C GLY A 77 -12.48 7.92 -10.41
N GLN A 78 -13.81 7.95 -10.34
CA GLN A 78 -14.63 8.65 -11.35
C GLN A 78 -14.41 10.17 -11.39
N ASP A 79 -13.86 10.71 -10.30
CA ASP A 79 -13.45 12.11 -10.18
C ASP A 79 -12.05 12.38 -10.77
N GLY A 80 -11.42 11.37 -11.39
CA GLY A 80 -10.11 11.43 -12.02
C GLY A 80 -8.94 11.37 -11.04
N ARG A 81 -9.18 11.34 -9.72
CA ARG A 81 -8.11 11.23 -8.73
C ARG A 81 -7.66 9.78 -8.59
N ASN A 82 -6.36 9.59 -8.38
CA ASN A 82 -5.78 8.27 -8.14
C ASN A 82 -5.84 7.90 -6.65
N ALA A 83 -5.98 6.61 -6.37
CA ALA A 83 -5.77 6.01 -5.06
C ALA A 83 -4.77 4.87 -5.20
N LEU A 84 -3.84 4.75 -4.25
CA LEU A 84 -2.90 3.63 -4.22
C LEU A 84 -3.62 2.39 -3.67
N LEU A 85 -3.49 1.25 -4.36
CA LEU A 85 -4.00 -0.02 -3.85
C LEU A 85 -3.02 -0.63 -2.85
N ALA A 86 -3.54 -1.11 -1.74
CA ALA A 86 -2.78 -1.90 -0.78
C ALA A 86 -3.67 -3.02 -0.21
N PHE A 87 -3.04 -4.09 0.25
CA PHE A 87 -3.74 -5.27 0.74
C PHE A 87 -3.23 -5.67 2.12
N THR A 88 -4.13 -6.16 2.96
CA THR A 88 -3.77 -6.61 4.30
C THR A 88 -3.08 -7.99 4.25
N GLY A 89 -3.45 -8.84 3.30
CA GLY A 89 -2.86 -10.17 3.10
C GLY A 89 -2.89 -10.66 1.65
N THR A 90 -2.15 -11.74 1.39
CA THR A 90 -1.97 -12.34 0.05
C THR A 90 -3.27 -12.89 -0.53
N GLU A 91 -4.20 -13.35 0.30
CA GLU A 91 -5.51 -13.84 -0.13
C GLU A 91 -6.37 -12.71 -0.75
N SER A 92 -6.43 -11.55 -0.08
CA SER A 92 -7.13 -10.35 -0.59
C SER A 92 -6.47 -9.83 -1.87
N LEU A 93 -5.13 -9.84 -1.92
CA LEU A 93 -4.38 -9.47 -3.13
C LEU A 93 -4.69 -10.42 -4.30
N ALA A 94 -4.64 -11.73 -4.08
CA ALA A 94 -4.87 -12.74 -5.11
C ALA A 94 -6.32 -12.72 -5.64
N ARG A 95 -7.30 -12.35 -4.78
CA ARG A 95 -8.67 -12.08 -5.22
C ARG A 95 -8.77 -10.91 -6.21
N TRP A 96 -7.94 -9.88 -6.04
CA TRP A 96 -7.90 -8.73 -6.94
C TRP A 96 -7.12 -9.04 -8.22
N SER A 97 -5.90 -9.58 -8.08
CA SER A 97 -5.06 -9.99 -9.20
C SER A 97 -4.10 -11.10 -8.80
N PRO A 98 -4.25 -12.33 -9.33
CA PRO A 98 -3.36 -13.45 -9.02
C PRO A 98 -1.95 -13.29 -9.62
N GLU A 99 -1.78 -12.39 -10.60
CA GLU A 99 -0.48 -12.13 -11.24
C GLU A 99 0.32 -11.02 -10.54
N ALA A 100 -0.32 -10.25 -9.64
CA ALA A 100 0.34 -9.18 -8.92
C ALA A 100 1.35 -9.73 -7.91
N ARG A 101 2.54 -9.11 -7.88
CA ARG A 101 3.59 -9.50 -6.94
C ARG A 101 3.42 -8.73 -5.62
N PRO A 102 3.29 -9.41 -4.47
CA PRO A 102 3.18 -8.73 -3.18
C PRO A 102 4.52 -8.09 -2.79
N MET A 103 4.51 -6.78 -2.54
CA MET A 103 5.63 -6.08 -1.92
C MET A 103 5.27 -5.68 -0.48
N PRO A 104 5.84 -6.32 0.54
CA PRO A 104 5.54 -5.99 1.93
C PRO A 104 6.18 -4.64 2.32
N ALA A 105 5.40 -3.78 2.98
CA ALA A 105 5.85 -2.49 3.48
C ALA A 105 5.10 -2.09 4.75
N GLN A 106 5.76 -1.31 5.60
CA GLN A 106 5.07 -0.64 6.73
C GLN A 106 4.08 0.38 6.19
N ALA A 107 2.93 0.57 6.86
CA ALA A 107 1.91 1.51 6.43
C ALA A 107 2.43 2.95 6.22
N ARG A 108 3.41 3.38 7.02
CA ARG A 108 4.09 4.67 6.84
C ARG A 108 4.75 4.81 5.48
N LEU A 109 5.48 3.78 5.03
CA LEU A 109 6.15 3.78 3.73
C LEU A 109 5.14 3.72 2.59
N VAL A 110 4.06 2.96 2.75
CA VAL A 110 2.95 2.93 1.77
C VAL A 110 2.29 4.31 1.64
N ALA A 111 2.09 5.01 2.75
CA ALA A 111 1.55 6.36 2.74
C ALA A 111 2.50 7.37 2.09
N THR A 112 3.80 7.27 2.35
CA THR A 112 4.80 8.08 1.65
C THR A 112 4.78 7.82 0.13
N ALA A 113 4.71 6.56 -0.29
CA ALA A 113 4.61 6.19 -1.70
C ALA A 113 3.33 6.75 -2.33
N ALA A 114 2.18 6.65 -1.64
CA ALA A 114 0.92 7.22 -2.12
C ALA A 114 1.03 8.73 -2.38
N ILE A 115 1.71 9.47 -1.49
CA ILE A 115 1.96 10.91 -1.69
C ILE A 115 2.87 11.16 -2.90
N GLN A 116 3.93 10.37 -3.06
CA GLN A 116 4.87 10.50 -4.18
C GLN A 116 4.23 10.21 -5.54
N GLU A 117 3.30 9.26 -5.59
CA GLU A 117 2.49 8.92 -6.76
C GLU A 117 1.33 9.92 -7.00
N GLY A 118 1.17 10.94 -6.16
CA GLY A 118 0.08 11.90 -6.25
C GLY A 118 -1.31 11.29 -5.96
N ALA A 119 -1.36 10.15 -5.28
CA ALA A 119 -2.60 9.51 -4.89
C ALA A 119 -3.30 10.30 -3.77
N ALA A 120 -4.61 10.49 -3.92
CA ALA A 120 -5.45 11.19 -2.95
C ALA A 120 -5.86 10.29 -1.77
N ALA A 121 -5.74 8.97 -1.90
CA ALA A 121 -6.14 8.00 -0.89
C ALA A 121 -5.34 6.70 -1.01
N ILE A 122 -5.42 5.86 0.01
CA ILE A 122 -5.05 4.45 -0.04
C ILE A 122 -6.34 3.63 0.05
N VAL A 123 -6.53 2.67 -0.84
CA VAL A 123 -7.65 1.72 -0.78
C VAL A 123 -7.12 0.36 -0.34
N LEU A 124 -7.69 -0.16 0.73
CA LEU A 124 -7.39 -1.45 1.32
C LEU A 124 -8.37 -2.51 0.83
N ASP A 125 -7.85 -3.69 0.47
CA ASP A 125 -8.63 -4.92 0.24
C ASP A 125 -9.86 -4.70 -0.67
N ILE A 126 -9.67 -4.03 -1.81
CA ILE A 126 -10.76 -3.67 -2.73
C ILE A 126 -11.57 -4.88 -3.23
N ALA A 127 -10.96 -6.06 -3.28
CA ALA A 127 -11.61 -7.32 -3.66
C ALA A 127 -12.16 -8.12 -2.45
N GLY A 128 -12.15 -7.53 -1.25
CA GLY A 128 -12.65 -8.13 -0.02
C GLY A 128 -11.61 -8.98 0.74
N PRO A 129 -11.98 -9.46 1.94
CA PRO A 129 -13.36 -9.61 2.42
C PRO A 129 -13.99 -8.34 2.99
N ALA A 130 -13.19 -7.35 3.39
CA ALA A 130 -13.67 -6.05 3.86
C ALA A 130 -12.77 -4.94 3.31
N ALA A 131 -13.32 -4.06 2.48
CA ALA A 131 -12.58 -2.95 1.90
C ALA A 131 -12.53 -1.77 2.88
N GLY A 132 -11.45 -0.98 2.80
CA GLY A 132 -11.28 0.25 3.57
C GLY A 132 -10.67 1.35 2.72
N VAL A 133 -10.87 2.60 3.12
CA VAL A 133 -10.26 3.77 2.47
C VAL A 133 -9.61 4.63 3.52
N ILE A 134 -8.35 5.00 3.27
CA ILE A 134 -7.61 5.98 4.07
C ILE A 134 -7.54 7.27 3.25
N GLU A 135 -8.20 8.30 3.72
CA GLU A 135 -8.32 9.57 3.01
C GLU A 135 -7.09 10.47 3.18
N THR A 136 -7.00 11.51 2.35
CA THR A 136 -5.80 12.33 2.15
C THR A 136 -5.13 12.82 3.44
N ASP A 137 -5.89 13.32 4.40
CA ASP A 137 -5.32 13.84 5.64
C ASP A 137 -4.74 12.73 6.52
N ASP A 138 -5.40 11.57 6.59
CA ASP A 138 -4.91 10.43 7.35
C ASP A 138 -3.72 9.76 6.65
N VAL A 139 -3.68 9.74 5.31
CA VAL A 139 -2.48 9.36 4.54
C VAL A 139 -1.30 10.24 4.92
N ARG A 140 -1.49 11.57 4.97
CA ARG A 140 -0.42 12.51 5.37
C ARG A 140 0.07 12.27 6.79
N ARG A 141 -0.84 12.04 7.73
CA ARG A 141 -0.51 11.78 9.15
C ARG A 141 0.23 10.45 9.31
N LEU A 142 -0.21 9.40 8.60
CA LEU A 142 0.50 8.12 8.55
C LEU A 142 1.92 8.29 7.99
N ALA A 143 2.08 8.99 6.86
CA ALA A 143 3.39 9.24 6.25
C ALA A 143 4.32 10.01 7.22
N ALA A 144 3.78 11.03 7.89
CA ALA A 144 4.50 11.77 8.93
C ALA A 144 4.75 10.93 10.20
N GLY A 145 4.15 9.75 10.35
CA GLY A 145 4.32 8.80 11.45
C GLY A 145 3.64 9.21 12.74
N PHE A 146 2.57 10.00 12.64
CA PHE A 146 1.70 10.25 13.78
C PHE A 146 1.16 8.92 14.31
N GLN A 147 0.96 8.85 15.61
CA GLN A 147 0.32 7.73 16.29
C GLN A 147 -1.16 8.03 16.49
N VAL A 148 -1.95 6.97 16.56
CA VAL A 148 -3.39 7.06 16.83
C VAL A 148 -3.63 6.68 18.28
N ILE A 149 -4.37 7.52 19.00
CA ILE A 149 -4.89 7.21 20.32
C ILE A 149 -6.42 7.07 20.26
N SER A 150 -6.96 6.12 21.01
CA SER A 150 -8.40 6.02 21.23
C SER A 150 -8.80 6.94 22.38
N LEU A 151 -9.92 7.65 22.20
CA LEU A 151 -10.54 8.52 23.19
C LEU A 151 -11.63 7.77 23.95
N GLU A 152 -11.98 8.24 25.14
CA GLU A 152 -12.97 7.59 26.01
C GLU A 152 -14.39 7.54 25.41
N ASP A 153 -14.69 8.45 24.48
CA ASP A 153 -15.96 8.53 23.74
C ASP A 153 -16.02 7.58 22.52
N GLY A 154 -14.97 6.79 22.29
CA GLY A 154 -14.85 5.90 21.14
C GLY A 154 -14.30 6.58 19.88
N ASN A 155 -14.06 7.89 19.91
CA ASN A 155 -13.37 8.60 18.84
C ASN A 155 -11.86 8.35 18.90
N HIS A 156 -11.14 8.85 17.90
CA HIS A 156 -9.69 8.68 17.79
C HIS A 156 -9.04 10.03 17.51
N ALA A 157 -7.82 10.20 18.01
CA ALA A 157 -7.02 11.40 17.75
C ALA A 157 -5.62 11.00 17.27
N TRP A 158 -5.05 11.89 16.45
CA TRP A 158 -3.67 11.78 16.02
C TRP A 158 -2.75 12.54 16.96
N VAL A 159 -1.64 11.92 17.34
CA VAL A 159 -0.59 12.51 18.16
C VAL A 159 0.71 12.44 17.38
N GLU A 160 1.45 13.54 17.33
CA GLU A 160 2.78 13.55 16.72
C GLU A 160 3.68 12.56 17.46
N SER A 161 4.39 11.70 16.72
CA SER A 161 5.35 10.81 17.36
C SER A 161 6.55 11.63 17.84
N THR A 162 6.86 11.55 19.13
CA THR A 162 8.04 12.20 19.71
C THR A 162 9.34 11.45 19.43
N ASP A 163 9.30 10.36 18.67
CA ASP A 163 10.49 9.61 18.29
C ASP A 163 11.21 10.34 17.15
N GLY A 164 12.19 11.17 17.55
CA GLY A 164 13.22 11.77 16.70
C GLY A 164 14.49 10.93 16.61
#